data_AF-Q9QZ94-F1
#
_entry.id   AF-Q9QZ94-F1
#
_cell.length_a   1.000
_cell.length_b   1.000
_cell.length_c   1.000
_cell.angle_alpha   90.00
_cell.angle_beta   90.00
_cell.angle_gamma   90.00
#
_symmetry.space_group_name_H-M   'P 1'
#
loop_
_entity.id
_entity.type
_entity.pdbx_description
1 polymer ?
#
loop_
_entity_poly.entity_id
_entity_poly.type
_entity_poly.pdbx_seq_one_letter_code
_entity_poly.pdbx_strand_id
1 'polypeptide(L)'
;AKQRSEVFYELAHQLPLPHNVSSHLDKASVMRLTISYLRVRKLLDAGDLDIEDEMKAQMNCFYLKALDGFVMVLTDDGDMIYISDNVNKYMGLTQFELTGHSVFDFTQ
;
A
#
# COMPACT_ATOMS: atom_id res chain seq x y z
N ALA A 1 -24.93 11.84 -9.36
CA ALA A 1 -23.73 12.45 -8.73
C ALA A 1 -23.55 12.02 -7.27
N LYS A 2 -24.60 12.09 -6.42
CA LYS A 2 -24.54 11.73 -4.99
C LYS A 2 -24.12 10.26 -4.75
N GLN A 3 -24.74 9.31 -5.44
CA GLN A 3 -24.41 7.87 -5.34
C GLN A 3 -22.92 7.57 -5.62
N ARG A 4 -22.32 8.22 -6.62
CA ARG A 4 -20.91 7.98 -6.97
C ARG A 4 -19.99 8.41 -5.83
N SER A 5 -20.23 9.57 -5.23
CA SER A 5 -19.41 10.05 -4.11
C SER A 5 -19.57 9.17 -2.86
N GLU A 6 -20.76 8.60 -2.63
CA GLU A 6 -21.01 7.66 -1.54
C GLU A 6 -20.24 6.34 -1.73
N VAL A 7 -20.23 5.79 -2.94
CA VAL A 7 -19.45 4.58 -3.27
C VAL A 7 -17.95 4.81 -3.09
N PHE A 8 -17.41 5.97 -3.46
CA PHE A 8 -16.00 6.29 -3.21
C PHE A 8 -15.66 6.37 -1.72
N TYR A 9 -16.55 6.95 -0.92
CA TYR A 9 -16.37 7.03 0.52
C TYR A 9 -16.38 5.64 1.16
N GLU A 10 -17.34 4.80 0.78
CA GLU A 10 -17.41 3.41 1.23
C GLU A 10 -16.16 2.63 0.83
N LEU A 11 -15.71 2.76 -0.42
CA LEU A 11 -14.49 2.11 -0.89
C LEU A 11 -13.25 2.54 -0.10
N ALA A 12 -13.12 3.83 0.21
CA ALA A 12 -12.02 4.33 1.04
C ALA A 12 -12.02 3.71 2.44
N HIS A 13 -13.19 3.43 3.01
CA HIS A 13 -13.33 2.76 4.32
C HIS A 13 -12.98 1.27 4.29
N GLN A 14 -13.01 0.62 3.12
CA GLN A 14 -12.64 -0.78 2.97
C GLN A 14 -11.14 -1.00 2.72
N LEU A 15 -10.36 0.08 2.50
CA LEU A 15 -8.91 -0.02 2.36
C LEU A 15 -8.27 -0.33 3.72
N PRO A 16 -7.14 -1.08 3.73
CA PRO A 16 -6.38 -1.39 4.95
C PRO A 16 -5.57 -0.18 5.44
N LEU A 17 -6.25 0.93 5.67
CA LEU A 17 -5.67 2.20 6.08
C LEU A 17 -6.37 2.68 7.35
N PRO A 18 -5.67 3.38 8.25
CA PRO A 18 -6.32 3.95 9.41
C PRO A 18 -7.32 5.04 8.99
N HIS A 19 -8.45 5.11 9.69
CA HIS A 19 -9.62 5.94 9.30
C HIS A 19 -9.31 7.44 9.15
N ASN A 20 -8.32 7.94 9.89
CA ASN A 20 -7.86 9.32 9.79
C ASN A 20 -7.24 9.64 8.42
N VAL A 21 -6.67 8.66 7.74
CA VAL A 21 -6.08 8.81 6.40
C VAL A 21 -7.17 8.63 5.34
N SER A 22 -7.97 7.56 5.44
CA SER A 22 -8.93 7.20 4.38
C SER A 22 -10.02 8.24 4.14
N SER A 23 -10.43 8.96 5.19
CA SER A 23 -11.45 10.01 5.13
C SER A 23 -11.03 11.27 4.37
N HIS A 24 -9.72 11.51 4.20
CA HIS A 24 -9.18 12.72 3.54
C HIS A 24 -8.69 12.46 2.11
N LEU A 25 -8.80 11.22 1.61
CA LEU A 25 -8.35 10.86 0.27
C LEU A 25 -9.26 11.46 -0.80
N ASP A 26 -8.65 11.98 -1.87
CA ASP A 26 -9.37 12.34 -3.07
C ASP A 26 -9.76 11.09 -3.89
N LYS A 27 -10.71 11.25 -4.83
CA LYS A 27 -11.25 10.12 -5.62
C LYS A 27 -10.16 9.41 -6.43
N ALA A 28 -9.17 10.16 -6.90
CA ALA A 28 -8.07 9.60 -7.67
C ALA A 28 -7.18 8.71 -6.78
N SER A 29 -6.83 9.17 -5.59
CA SER A 29 -6.03 8.41 -4.64
C SER A 29 -6.75 7.17 -4.15
N VAL A 30 -8.07 7.25 -3.88
CA VAL A 30 -8.87 6.05 -3.56
C VAL A 30 -8.75 5.00 -4.66
N MET A 31 -8.92 5.39 -5.94
CA MET A 31 -8.75 4.45 -7.05
C MET A 31 -7.34 3.87 -7.13
N ARG A 32 -6.30 4.72 -7.03
CA ARG A 32 -4.90 4.28 -7.10
C ARG A 32 -4.57 3.26 -6.02
N LEU A 33 -4.96 3.54 -4.78
CA LEU A 33 -4.73 2.66 -3.63
C LEU A 33 -5.53 1.37 -3.74
N THR A 34 -6.80 1.42 -4.16
CA THR A 34 -7.61 0.22 -4.40
C THR A 34 -6.99 -0.68 -5.47
N ILE A 35 -6.59 -0.11 -6.61
CA ILE A 35 -5.98 -0.88 -7.70
C ILE A 35 -4.67 -1.52 -7.24
N SER A 36 -3.82 -0.75 -6.56
CA SER A 36 -2.53 -1.24 -6.03
C SER A 36 -2.74 -2.37 -5.02
N TYR A 37 -3.67 -2.20 -4.09
CA TYR A 37 -4.03 -3.22 -3.10
C TYR A 37 -4.50 -4.52 -3.76
N LEU A 38 -5.38 -4.43 -4.76
CA LEU A 38 -5.85 -5.62 -5.49
C LEU A 38 -4.73 -6.31 -6.27
N ARG A 39 -3.81 -5.56 -6.88
CA ARG A 39 -2.63 -6.10 -7.56
C ARG A 39 -1.73 -6.87 -6.59
N VAL A 40 -1.44 -6.29 -5.43
CA VAL A 40 -0.64 -6.93 -4.38
C VAL A 40 -1.32 -8.19 -3.87
N ARG A 41 -2.62 -8.14 -3.56
CA ARG A 41 -3.36 -9.33 -3.14
C ARG A 41 -3.31 -10.43 -4.18
N LYS A 42 -3.51 -10.11 -5.46
CA LYS A 42 -3.41 -11.09 -6.55
C LYS A 42 -2.02 -11.71 -6.67
N LEU A 43 -0.97 -10.92 -6.41
CA LEU A 43 0.41 -11.40 -6.40
C LEU A 43 0.69 -12.33 -5.21
N LEU A 44 0.14 -12.02 -4.04
CA LEU A 44 0.31 -12.81 -2.82
C LEU A 44 -0.55 -14.09 -2.79
N ASP A 45 -1.75 -14.06 -3.37
CA ASP A 45 -2.67 -15.21 -3.49
C ASP A 45 -2.13 -16.30 -4.44
N ALA A 46 -1.11 -15.98 -5.24
CA ALA A 46 -0.35 -16.96 -6.02
C ALA A 46 0.67 -17.74 -5.16
N GLY A 47 0.88 -17.34 -3.90
CA GLY A 47 1.69 -18.05 -2.92
C GLY A 47 0.80 -18.76 -1.91
N ASP A 48 1.11 -20.01 -1.62
CA ASP A 48 0.50 -20.76 -0.53
C ASP A 48 0.96 -20.11 0.79
N LEU A 49 0.18 -19.15 1.30
CA LEU A 49 0.47 -18.52 2.59
C LEU A 49 0.05 -19.50 3.69
N ASP A 50 0.97 -20.40 4.01
CA ASP A 50 0.89 -21.27 5.17
C ASP A 50 0.40 -20.49 6.39
N ILE A 51 -0.54 -21.08 7.14
CA ILE A 51 -1.09 -20.54 8.39
C ILE A 51 0.08 -20.10 9.27
N GLU A 52 0.24 -18.79 9.46
CA GLU A 52 1.35 -18.23 10.23
C GLU A 52 1.22 -18.60 11.72
N ASP A 53 2.27 -19.21 12.26
CA ASP A 53 2.45 -19.39 13.71
C ASP A 53 2.44 -18.02 14.41
N GLU A 54 1.77 -17.88 15.56
CA GLU A 54 1.69 -16.61 16.31
C GLU A 54 3.07 -16.04 16.62
N MET A 55 4.07 -16.90 16.84
CA MET A 55 5.47 -16.49 17.01
C MET A 55 6.07 -15.89 15.73
N LYS A 56 5.74 -16.41 14.54
CA LYS A 56 6.17 -15.81 13.27
C LYS A 56 5.53 -14.45 13.05
N ALA A 57 4.24 -14.30 13.35
CA ALA A 57 3.54 -13.03 13.24
C ALA A 57 4.16 -11.93 14.12
N GLN A 58 4.58 -12.27 15.35
CA GLN A 58 5.32 -11.34 16.21
C GLN A 58 6.72 -11.01 15.67
N MET A 59 7.41 -12.00 15.08
CA MET A 59 8.75 -11.81 14.50
C MET A 59 8.71 -10.96 13.23
N ASN A 60 7.61 -11.01 12.48
CA ASN A 60 7.44 -10.29 11.22
C ASN A 60 7.68 -8.78 11.36
N CYS A 61 7.28 -8.18 12.50
CA CYS A 61 7.49 -6.76 12.73
C CYS A 61 8.97 -6.36 12.95
N PHE A 62 9.85 -7.31 13.27
CA PHE A 62 11.28 -7.05 13.46
C PHE A 62 12.06 -7.07 12.15
N TYR A 63 11.61 -7.77 11.11
CA TYR A 63 12.30 -7.79 9.82
C TYR A 63 12.41 -6.39 9.21
N LEU A 64 11.31 -5.64 9.17
CA LEU A 64 11.32 -4.25 8.69
C LEU A 64 12.10 -3.29 9.60
N LYS A 65 12.26 -3.62 10.89
CA LYS A 65 13.07 -2.80 11.82
C LYS A 65 14.56 -3.08 11.69
N ALA A 66 14.93 -4.32 11.38
CA ALA A 66 16.31 -4.73 11.16
C ALA A 66 16.81 -4.33 9.75
N LEU A 67 15.90 -4.12 8.80
CA LEU A 67 16.20 -3.62 7.48
C LEU A 67 16.63 -2.14 7.54
N ASP A 68 17.84 -1.84 7.06
CA ASP A 68 18.28 -0.46 6.82
C ASP A 68 17.84 0.03 5.44
N GLY A 69 16.53 0.16 5.27
CA GLY A 69 15.89 0.57 4.04
C GLY A 69 14.40 0.33 4.09
N PHE A 70 13.76 0.37 2.93
CA PHE A 70 12.34 0.10 2.76
C PHE A 70 12.15 -0.93 1.65
N VAL A 71 10.99 -1.60 1.65
CA VAL A 71 10.59 -2.55 0.63
C VAL A 71 9.71 -1.84 -0.38
N MET A 72 9.93 -2.13 -1.66
CA MET A 72 9.12 -1.64 -2.77
C MET A 72 8.82 -2.80 -3.72
N VAL A 73 7.58 -2.87 -4.22
CA VAL A 73 7.15 -3.81 -5.25
C VAL A 73 6.69 -3.01 -6.46
N LEU A 74 7.25 -3.33 -7.62
CA LEU A 74 6.97 -2.69 -8.89
C LEU A 74 6.26 -3.63 -9.84
N THR A 75 5.41 -3.08 -10.72
CA THR A 75 5.01 -3.77 -11.95
C THR A 75 6.14 -3.76 -12.98
N ASP A 76 5.95 -4.52 -14.06
CA ASP A 76 6.76 -4.46 -15.28
C ASP A 76 6.78 -3.05 -15.90
N ASP A 77 5.68 -2.31 -15.78
CA ASP A 77 5.58 -0.91 -16.22
C ASP A 77 6.23 0.10 -15.24
N GLY A 78 6.71 -0.36 -14.08
CA GLY A 78 7.33 0.50 -13.06
C GLY A 78 6.34 1.21 -12.12
N ASP A 79 5.07 0.77 -12.06
CA ASP A 79 4.12 1.26 -11.06
C ASP A 79 4.47 0.70 -9.68
N MET A 80 4.56 1.57 -8.67
CA MET A 80 4.77 1.20 -7.28
C MET A 80 3.49 0.64 -6.66
N ILE A 81 3.32 -0.69 -6.66
CA ILE A 81 2.08 -1.33 -6.15
C ILE A 81 2.11 -1.60 -4.65
N TYR A 82 3.29 -1.67 -4.04
CA TYR A 82 3.47 -1.72 -2.60
C TYR A 82 4.76 -1.03 -2.20
N ILE A 83 4.71 -0.30 -1.08
CA ILE A 83 5.88 0.28 -0.41
C ILE A 83 5.71 0.07 1.09
N SER A 84 6.77 -0.22 1.85
CA SER A 84 6.65 -0.37 3.29
C SER A 84 6.51 0.97 4.03
N ASP A 85 5.79 0.99 5.15
CA ASP A 85 5.45 2.20 5.91
C ASP A 85 6.68 3.00 6.39
N ASN A 86 7.84 2.35 6.52
CA ASN A 86 9.08 2.98 6.96
C ASN A 86 9.76 3.83 5.86
N VAL A 87 9.23 3.88 4.63
CA VAL A 87 9.76 4.71 3.54
C VAL A 87 9.87 6.19 3.91
N ASN A 88 8.95 6.67 4.78
CA ASN A 88 8.95 8.06 5.25
C ASN A 88 10.24 8.46 5.97
N LYS A 89 10.96 7.51 6.58
CA LYS A 89 12.25 7.75 7.24
C LYS A 89 13.38 8.02 6.23
N TYR A 90 13.23 7.51 5.01
CA TYR A 90 14.27 7.55 3.98
C TYR A 90 13.99 8.60 2.91
N MET A 91 12.72 8.76 2.51
CA MET A 91 12.32 9.66 1.42
C MET A 91 11.51 10.88 1.88
N GLY A 92 11.08 10.93 3.14
CA GLY A 92 10.21 12.01 3.65
C GLY A 92 8.76 11.98 3.14
N LEU A 93 8.43 11.02 2.27
CA LEU A 93 7.10 10.79 1.71
C LEU A 93 6.43 9.60 2.38
N THR A 94 5.10 9.63 2.49
CA THR A 94 4.33 8.53 3.07
C THR A 94 4.06 7.42 2.05
N GLN A 95 3.76 6.22 2.55
CA GLN A 95 3.39 5.08 1.71
C GLN A 95 2.23 5.41 0.74
N PHE A 96 1.19 6.09 1.20
CA PHE A 96 0.01 6.38 0.38
C PHE A 96 0.22 7.50 -0.64
N GLU A 97 1.22 8.38 -0.44
CA GLU A 97 1.64 9.37 -1.44
C GLU A 97 2.40 8.73 -2.60
N LEU A 98 3.07 7.60 -2.36
CA LEU A 98 3.88 6.90 -3.37
C LEU A 98 3.12 5.75 -4.03
N THR A 99 2.26 5.04 -3.29
CA THR A 99 1.57 3.86 -3.80
C THR A 99 0.67 4.19 -4.99
N GLY A 100 0.87 3.46 -6.07
CA GLY A 100 0.16 3.60 -7.34
C GLY A 100 0.74 4.64 -8.29
N HIS A 101 1.87 5.27 -7.95
CA HIS A 101 2.61 6.15 -8.85
C HIS A 101 3.75 5.41 -9.56
N SER A 102 4.23 5.97 -10.67
CA SER A 102 5.40 5.43 -11.37
C SER A 102 6.67 5.75 -10.60
N VAL A 103 7.56 4.78 -10.45
CA VAL A 103 8.87 4.99 -9.79
C VAL A 103 9.71 6.04 -10.52
N PHE A 104 9.47 6.23 -11.82
CA PHE A 104 10.18 7.21 -12.65
C PHE A 104 9.87 8.66 -12.26
N ASP A 105 8.72 8.92 -11.64
CA ASP A 105 8.35 10.26 -11.16
C ASP A 105 9.23 10.71 -9.97
N PHE A 106 9.94 9.78 -9.32
CA PHE A 106 10.67 10.01 -8.07
C PHE A 106 12.18 9.74 -8.17
N THR A 107 12.71 9.37 -9.34
CA THR A 107 14.08 8.90 -9.53
C THR A 107 14.98 9.84 -10.35
N GLN A 108 14.78 11.16 -10.23
CA GLN A 108 15.67 12.16 -10.86
C GLN A 108 17.06 12.25 -10.23
#